data_AF-A0A0R2VMH2-F1
#
_entry.id   AF-A0A0R2VMH2-F1
#
_cell.length_a   1.000
_cell.length_b   1.000
_cell.length_c   1.000
_cell.angle_alpha   90.00
_cell.angle_beta   90.00
_cell.angle_gamma   90.00
#
_symmetry.space_group_name_H-M   'P 1'
#
loop_
_entity.id
_entity.type
_entity.pdbx_description
1 polymer ?
#
loop_
_entity_poly.entity_id
_entity_poly.type
_entity_poly.pdbx_seq_one_letter_code
_entity_poly.pdbx_strand_id
1 'polypeptide(L)'
;LLLLADIFLGSVWLSPATVFQTLFEGYHTDSAAGLIVWEARMPRAVTALCAGMVLPVCGLMMQTFFRNPVAGPDILGVSSGAGLAVAILTMGAGLTGWTATHQVSLILAAIAGSVAVLLLMLVIAGKTRDAVTLLIIGLMVGAGVSALSGILQYFSNRDALRSFLLWSFGSLGGVTWTELIILLPAALFVVLLSWLMAKPLNLLLTGEQYAFTMGLSVRRARLLLVFVTGAGAGLVTAYCGPIAFVGIAVPHIARMIWDTADHRTLVPATAVSGAAVMLLCDIIAQLPGYQTILPVNIITALLGAPFVIWLLVRSRRINNYF
;
A
#
# COMPACT_ATOMS: atom_id res chain seq x y z
N LEU A 1 -9.04 19.74 0.70
CA LEU A 1 -8.91 20.18 2.11
C LEU A 1 -7.83 19.40 2.85
N LEU A 2 -7.94 18.07 3.00
CA LEU A 2 -6.92 17.28 3.71
C LEU A 2 -5.51 17.40 3.12
N LEU A 3 -5.38 17.40 1.79
CA LEU A 3 -4.08 17.62 1.12
C LEU A 3 -3.46 18.97 1.51
N LEU A 4 -4.28 20.02 1.56
CA LEU A 4 -3.80 21.34 2.00
C LEU A 4 -3.45 21.30 3.48
N ALA A 5 -4.26 20.67 4.32
CA ALA A 5 -3.94 20.53 5.74
C ALA A 5 -2.60 19.80 5.96
N ASP A 6 -2.32 18.75 5.20
CA ASP A 6 -1.06 18.01 5.23
C ASP A 6 0.14 18.85 4.78
N ILE A 7 -0.03 19.71 3.77
CA ILE A 7 1.04 20.64 3.36
C ILE A 7 1.28 21.73 4.41
N PHE A 8 0.25 22.17 5.13
CA PHE A 8 0.37 23.23 6.15
C PHE A 8 0.88 22.70 7.49
N LEU A 9 0.52 21.48 7.87
CA LEU A 9 0.91 20.83 9.11
C LEU A 9 2.15 19.97 8.89
N GLY A 10 3.22 20.20 9.66
CA GLY A 10 4.42 19.38 9.56
C GLY A 10 5.32 19.56 10.76
N SER A 11 6.36 18.72 10.84
CA SER A 11 7.28 18.66 11.99
C SER A 11 7.95 20.00 12.28
N VAL A 12 8.40 20.70 11.24
CA VAL A 12 8.91 22.09 11.34
C VAL A 12 7.75 23.05 11.26
N TRP A 13 7.49 23.83 12.32
CA TRP A 13 6.42 24.81 12.29
C TRP A 13 6.73 25.94 11.29
N LEU A 14 5.81 26.18 10.35
CA LEU A 14 5.84 27.30 9.41
C LEU A 14 4.53 28.07 9.57
N SER A 15 4.61 29.40 9.53
CA SER A 15 3.40 30.21 9.61
C SER A 15 2.51 29.96 8.38
N PRO A 16 1.17 29.94 8.51
CA PRO A 16 0.29 29.74 7.36
C PRO A 16 0.50 30.76 6.24
N ALA A 17 0.86 32.00 6.59
CA ALA A 17 1.21 33.04 5.63
C ALA A 17 2.47 32.68 4.84
N THR A 18 3.50 32.14 5.51
CA THR A 18 4.74 31.69 4.85
C THR A 18 4.46 30.52 3.90
N VAL A 19 3.68 29.52 4.32
CA VAL A 19 3.31 28.39 3.45
C VAL A 19 2.55 28.89 2.23
N PHE A 20 1.57 29.77 2.44
CA PHE A 20 0.80 30.37 1.34
C PHE A 20 1.71 31.16 0.38
N GLN A 21 2.57 32.04 0.89
CA GLN A 21 3.55 32.78 0.07
C GLN A 21 4.43 31.81 -0.73
N THR A 22 5.02 30.78 -0.10
CA THR A 22 5.86 29.82 -0.82
C THR A 22 5.15 29.01 -1.91
N LEU A 23 3.83 28.81 -1.78
CA LEU A 23 3.03 28.13 -2.80
C LEU A 23 2.72 29.05 -3.99
N PHE A 24 2.51 30.35 -3.74
CA PHE A 24 2.11 31.33 -4.77
C PHE A 24 3.28 32.07 -5.42
N GLU A 25 4.35 32.37 -4.66
CA GLU A 25 5.57 33.00 -5.17
C GLU A 25 6.39 32.00 -6.00
N GLY A 26 6.17 30.70 -5.81
CA GLY A 26 6.85 29.62 -6.53
C GLY A 26 8.10 29.11 -5.82
N TYR A 27 8.69 28.04 -6.37
CA TYR A 27 9.86 27.38 -5.78
C TYR A 27 11.10 28.27 -5.87
N HIS A 28 11.64 28.64 -4.71
CA HIS A 28 12.90 29.36 -4.57
C HIS A 28 13.84 28.53 -3.70
N THR A 29 14.94 28.04 -4.29
CA THR A 29 15.95 27.18 -3.63
C THR A 29 16.67 27.85 -2.47
N ASP A 30 16.70 29.19 -2.46
CA ASP A 30 17.44 29.97 -1.47
C ASP A 30 16.66 30.14 -0.15
N SER A 31 15.38 29.76 -0.13
CA SER A 31 14.52 29.82 1.05
C SER A 31 14.38 28.44 1.70
N ALA A 32 14.74 28.34 2.98
CA ALA A 32 14.52 27.14 3.77
C ALA A 32 13.03 26.72 3.79
N ALA A 33 12.10 27.69 3.79
CA ALA A 33 10.67 27.40 3.70
C ALA A 33 10.28 26.83 2.33
N GLY A 34 10.88 27.33 1.25
CA GLY A 34 10.70 26.81 -0.10
C GLY A 34 11.13 25.33 -0.20
N LEU A 35 12.31 25.00 0.30
CA LEU A 35 12.82 23.63 0.32
C LEU A 35 11.94 22.70 1.17
N ILE A 36 11.50 23.13 2.36
CA ILE A 36 10.62 22.31 3.21
C ILE A 36 9.27 22.05 2.52
N VAL A 37 8.62 23.08 1.97
CA VAL A 37 7.29 22.94 1.38
C VAL A 37 7.35 22.13 0.08
N TRP A 38 8.28 22.46 -0.82
CA TRP A 38 8.35 21.87 -2.15
C TRP A 38 9.12 20.56 -2.21
N GLU A 39 10.21 20.37 -1.47
CA GLU A 39 11.03 19.15 -1.57
C GLU A 39 10.69 18.10 -0.51
N ALA A 40 10.11 18.51 0.63
CA ALA A 40 9.77 17.57 1.70
C ALA A 40 8.26 17.33 1.82
N ARG A 41 7.45 18.37 2.01
CA ARG A 41 6.01 18.22 2.30
C ARG A 41 5.19 17.81 1.09
N MET A 42 5.35 18.50 -0.04
CA MET A 42 4.59 18.20 -1.25
C MET A 42 4.81 16.77 -1.76
N PRO A 43 6.06 16.28 -1.93
CA PRO A 43 6.28 14.92 -2.41
C PRO A 43 5.70 13.87 -1.48
N ARG A 44 5.84 14.10 -0.18
CA ARG A 44 5.30 13.23 0.85
C ARG A 44 3.77 13.18 0.83
N ALA A 45 3.10 14.32 0.72
CA ALA A 45 1.64 14.41 0.64
C ALA A 45 1.09 13.70 -0.62
N VAL A 46 1.77 13.85 -1.76
CA VAL A 46 1.42 13.14 -3.01
C VAL A 46 1.68 11.65 -2.88
N THR A 47 2.74 11.25 -2.20
CA THR A 47 3.02 9.83 -1.89
C THR A 47 1.93 9.23 -1.01
N ALA A 48 1.48 9.96 0.01
CA ALA A 48 0.35 9.59 0.88
C ALA A 48 -0.92 9.38 0.05
N LEU A 49 -1.22 10.28 -0.89
CA LEU A 49 -2.33 10.12 -1.84
C LEU A 49 -2.19 8.83 -2.64
N CYS A 50 -1.03 8.58 -3.25
CA CYS A 50 -0.78 7.41 -4.08
C CYS A 50 -0.97 6.10 -3.29
N ALA A 51 -0.30 5.98 -2.15
CA ALA A 51 -0.41 4.81 -1.27
C ALA A 51 -1.85 4.62 -0.74
N GLY A 52 -2.49 5.72 -0.35
CA GLY A 52 -3.86 5.77 0.13
C GLY A 52 -4.89 5.40 -0.94
N MET A 53 -4.66 5.66 -2.22
CA MET A 53 -5.54 5.21 -3.29
C MET A 53 -5.35 3.72 -3.61
N VAL A 54 -4.09 3.31 -3.78
CA VAL A 54 -3.75 2.00 -4.34
C VAL A 54 -4.02 0.87 -3.35
N LEU A 55 -3.53 0.95 -2.11
CA LEU A 55 -3.64 -0.16 -1.15
C LEU A 55 -5.10 -0.52 -0.82
N PRO A 56 -6.00 0.43 -0.56
CA PRO A 56 -7.43 0.17 -0.39
C PRO A 56 -8.09 -0.44 -1.61
N VAL A 57 -7.78 0.03 -2.82
CA VAL A 57 -8.36 -0.54 -4.04
C VAL A 57 -7.87 -1.98 -4.25
N CYS A 58 -6.59 -2.27 -4.03
CA CYS A 58 -6.08 -3.62 -4.06
C CYS A 58 -6.75 -4.50 -2.99
N GLY A 59 -6.95 -3.97 -1.78
CA GLY A 59 -7.69 -4.63 -0.72
C GLY A 59 -9.14 -4.93 -1.09
N LEU A 60 -9.87 -3.97 -1.65
CA LEU A 60 -11.24 -4.19 -2.16
C LEU A 60 -11.29 -5.33 -3.18
N MET A 61 -10.35 -5.35 -4.13
CA MET A 61 -10.27 -6.43 -5.13
C MET A 61 -10.03 -7.79 -4.48
N MET A 62 -9.16 -7.87 -3.46
CA MET A 62 -8.90 -9.12 -2.73
C MET A 62 -10.10 -9.54 -1.88
N GLN A 63 -10.79 -8.60 -1.21
CA GLN A 63 -12.02 -8.89 -0.46
C GLN A 63 -13.10 -9.46 -1.35
N THR A 64 -13.26 -8.90 -2.55
CA THR A 64 -14.22 -9.39 -3.54
C THR A 64 -13.83 -10.74 -4.10
N PHE A 65 -12.56 -10.91 -4.47
CA PHE A 65 -12.07 -12.14 -5.07
C PHE A 65 -12.14 -13.34 -4.09
N PHE A 66 -11.70 -13.16 -2.86
CA PHE A 66 -11.76 -14.20 -1.83
C PHE A 66 -13.11 -14.28 -1.12
N ARG A 67 -14.04 -13.37 -1.45
CA ARG A 67 -15.33 -13.19 -0.74
C ARG A 67 -15.14 -13.16 0.78
N ASN A 68 -14.12 -12.44 1.21
CA ASN A 68 -13.69 -12.38 2.60
C ASN A 68 -13.42 -10.92 2.98
N PRO A 69 -14.21 -10.32 3.90
CA PRO A 69 -14.06 -8.92 4.28
C PRO A 69 -12.71 -8.60 4.93
N VAL A 70 -11.97 -9.59 5.42
CA VAL A 70 -10.67 -9.39 6.08
C VAL A 70 -9.50 -9.59 5.10
N ALA A 71 -9.78 -9.91 3.84
CA ALA A 71 -8.70 -10.10 2.88
C ALA A 71 -7.99 -8.79 2.54
N GLY A 72 -6.69 -8.71 2.82
CA GLY A 72 -5.82 -7.60 2.47
C GLY A 72 -4.96 -7.88 1.23
N PRO A 73 -4.35 -6.84 0.64
CA PRO A 73 -3.42 -7.00 -0.48
C PRO A 73 -2.15 -7.79 -0.11
N ASP A 74 -1.74 -7.77 1.16
CA ASP A 74 -0.54 -8.46 1.65
C ASP A 74 -0.65 -10.00 1.63
N ILE A 75 -1.86 -10.54 1.50
CA ILE A 75 -2.13 -11.98 1.52
C ILE A 75 -1.42 -12.71 0.37
N LEU A 76 -1.14 -12.02 -0.74
CA LEU A 76 -0.38 -12.60 -1.86
C LEU A 76 1.12 -12.77 -1.55
N GLY A 77 1.61 -12.30 -0.39
CA GLY A 77 3.01 -12.40 0.00
C GLY A 77 3.95 -11.45 -0.75
N VAL A 78 3.43 -10.59 -1.62
CA VAL A 78 4.21 -9.66 -2.45
C VAL A 78 5.01 -8.67 -1.60
N SER A 79 4.39 -8.14 -0.54
CA SER A 79 5.04 -7.24 0.43
C SER A 79 6.16 -7.97 1.21
N SER A 80 5.94 -9.23 1.57
CA SER A 80 6.99 -10.08 2.17
C SER A 80 8.14 -10.30 1.19
N GLY A 81 7.85 -10.55 -0.09
CA GLY A 81 8.85 -10.71 -1.16
C GLY A 81 9.74 -9.49 -1.29
N ALA A 82 9.14 -8.30 -1.32
CA ALA A 82 9.87 -7.03 -1.28
C ALA A 82 10.77 -6.94 -0.04
N GLY A 83 10.22 -7.28 1.14
CA GLY A 83 10.96 -7.29 2.40
C GLY A 83 12.17 -8.21 2.39
N LEU A 84 12.06 -9.43 1.85
CA LEU A 84 13.19 -10.35 1.74
C LEU A 84 14.27 -9.83 0.80
N ALA A 85 13.90 -9.26 -0.35
CA ALA A 85 14.89 -8.71 -1.27
C ALA A 85 15.63 -7.50 -0.68
N VAL A 86 14.91 -6.62 0.02
CA VAL A 86 15.54 -5.53 0.79
C VAL A 86 16.41 -6.08 1.90
N ALA A 87 15.95 -7.09 2.63
CA ALA A 87 16.75 -7.76 3.65
C ALA A 87 18.06 -8.32 3.06
N ILE A 88 18.01 -9.01 1.92
CA ILE A 88 19.21 -9.53 1.25
C ILE A 88 20.15 -8.38 0.86
N LEU A 89 19.62 -7.27 0.34
CA LEU A 89 20.44 -6.12 -0.05
C LEU A 89 21.12 -5.44 1.15
N THR A 90 20.39 -5.22 2.25
CA THR A 90 20.89 -4.46 3.40
C THR A 90 21.73 -5.32 4.35
N MET A 91 21.33 -6.58 4.53
CA MET A 91 21.88 -7.49 5.54
C MET A 91 22.72 -8.63 4.94
N GLY A 92 22.64 -8.86 3.63
CA GLY A 92 23.38 -9.92 2.92
C GLY A 92 24.83 -9.57 2.60
N ALA A 93 25.41 -8.53 3.20
CA ALA A 93 26.81 -8.14 3.01
C ALA A 93 27.79 -9.31 3.23
N GLY A 94 27.54 -10.12 4.27
CA GLY A 94 28.33 -11.32 4.56
C GLY A 94 28.14 -12.47 3.56
N LEU A 95 27.09 -12.42 2.74
CA LEU A 95 26.77 -13.43 1.71
C LEU A 95 27.19 -12.99 0.30
N THR A 96 27.18 -11.67 0.01
CA THR A 96 27.33 -11.13 -1.35
C THR A 96 28.51 -10.16 -1.50
N GLY A 97 29.08 -9.66 -0.41
CA GLY A 97 30.14 -8.64 -0.42
C GLY A 97 29.69 -7.25 -0.89
N TRP A 98 28.40 -7.06 -1.20
CA TRP A 98 27.83 -5.81 -1.68
C TRP A 98 26.89 -5.21 -0.63
N THR A 99 27.05 -3.93 -0.34
CA THR A 99 26.08 -3.15 0.44
C THR A 99 25.77 -1.87 -0.32
N ALA A 100 24.49 -1.67 -0.65
CA ALA A 100 24.01 -0.43 -1.21
C ALA A 100 22.78 0.00 -0.40
N THR A 101 22.99 1.00 0.45
CA THR A 101 21.94 1.59 1.30
C THR A 101 21.27 2.80 0.66
N HIS A 102 21.59 3.09 -0.61
CA HIS A 102 20.94 4.16 -1.34
C HIS A 102 19.46 3.84 -1.57
N GLN A 103 18.62 4.86 -1.51
CA GLN A 103 17.17 4.70 -1.65
C GLN A 103 16.77 3.99 -2.96
N VAL A 104 17.40 4.34 -4.07
CA VAL A 104 17.12 3.72 -5.37
C VAL A 104 17.43 2.22 -5.35
N SER A 105 18.51 1.77 -4.68
CA SER A 105 18.81 0.35 -4.59
C SER A 105 17.79 -0.39 -3.71
N LEU A 106 17.30 0.23 -2.64
CA LEU A 106 16.21 -0.32 -1.82
C LEU A 106 14.92 -0.49 -2.63
N ILE A 107 14.54 0.52 -3.42
CA ILE A 107 13.35 0.47 -4.28
C ILE A 107 13.51 -0.64 -5.33
N LEU A 108 14.65 -0.71 -6.02
CA LEU A 108 14.89 -1.74 -7.03
C LEU A 108 14.89 -3.16 -6.44
N ALA A 109 15.48 -3.35 -5.25
CA ALA A 109 15.43 -4.62 -4.55
C ALA A 109 14.00 -5.00 -4.16
N ALA A 110 13.24 -4.06 -3.58
CA ALA A 110 11.85 -4.27 -3.24
C ALA A 110 10.98 -4.62 -4.47
N ILE A 111 11.18 -3.92 -5.59
CA ILE A 111 10.52 -4.24 -6.86
C ILE A 111 10.89 -5.66 -7.30
N ALA A 112 12.17 -6.02 -7.32
CA ALA A 112 12.61 -7.36 -7.74
C ALA A 112 11.98 -8.46 -6.87
N GLY A 113 11.99 -8.31 -5.55
CA GLY A 113 11.38 -9.25 -4.62
C GLY A 113 9.86 -9.36 -4.78
N SER A 114 9.18 -8.22 -4.94
CA SER A 114 7.74 -8.17 -5.17
C SER A 114 7.34 -8.86 -6.48
N VAL A 115 8.08 -8.60 -7.56
CA VAL A 115 7.87 -9.21 -8.88
C VAL A 115 8.12 -10.71 -8.83
N ALA A 116 9.16 -11.17 -8.14
CA ALA A 116 9.45 -12.60 -8.00
C ALA A 116 8.28 -13.35 -7.35
N VAL A 117 7.75 -12.82 -6.23
CA VAL A 117 6.59 -13.42 -5.56
C VAL A 117 5.32 -13.28 -6.38
N LEU A 118 5.11 -12.15 -7.06
CA LEU A 118 3.98 -11.96 -7.96
C LEU A 118 3.97 -12.99 -9.10
N LEU A 119 5.12 -13.20 -9.77
CA LEU A 119 5.24 -14.18 -10.84
C LEU A 119 4.95 -15.60 -10.33
N LEU A 120 5.45 -15.95 -9.14
CA LEU A 120 5.12 -17.21 -8.48
C LEU A 120 3.61 -17.33 -8.27
N MET A 121 2.97 -16.30 -7.72
CA MET A 121 1.52 -16.30 -7.48
C MET A 121 0.69 -16.35 -8.76
N LEU A 122 1.14 -15.74 -9.86
CA LEU A 122 0.48 -15.83 -11.17
C LEU A 122 0.55 -17.25 -11.74
N VAL A 123 1.70 -17.91 -11.63
CA VAL A 123 1.86 -19.31 -12.04
C VAL A 123 0.91 -20.21 -11.24
N ILE A 124 0.84 -19.99 -9.92
CA ILE A 124 -0.03 -20.77 -9.03
C ILE A 124 -1.50 -20.51 -9.32
N ALA A 125 -1.92 -19.25 -9.43
CA ALA A 125 -3.29 -18.86 -9.78
C ALA A 125 -3.74 -19.38 -11.16
N GLY A 126 -2.79 -19.59 -12.07
CA GLY A 126 -3.02 -20.19 -13.38
C GLY A 126 -3.23 -21.71 -13.35
N LYS A 127 -2.80 -22.39 -12.28
CA LYS A 127 -2.88 -23.84 -12.08
C LYS A 127 -3.98 -24.26 -11.11
N THR A 128 -4.24 -23.47 -10.07
CA THR A 128 -5.27 -23.76 -9.06
C THR A 128 -6.63 -23.25 -9.53
N ARG A 129 -7.70 -24.00 -9.19
CA ARG A 129 -9.08 -23.57 -9.46
C ARG A 129 -9.76 -22.93 -8.26
N ASP A 130 -9.28 -23.18 -7.06
CA ASP A 130 -9.88 -22.71 -5.82
C ASP A 130 -9.19 -21.44 -5.27
N ALA A 131 -10.00 -20.43 -4.94
CA ALA A 131 -9.53 -19.17 -4.37
C ALA A 131 -8.99 -19.35 -2.94
N VAL A 132 -9.58 -20.25 -2.13
CA VAL A 132 -9.11 -20.49 -0.75
C VAL A 132 -7.72 -21.12 -0.77
N THR A 133 -7.48 -22.07 -1.67
CA THR A 133 -6.15 -22.64 -1.90
C THR A 133 -5.12 -21.57 -2.27
N LEU A 134 -5.48 -20.62 -3.16
CA LEU A 134 -4.57 -19.52 -3.51
C LEU A 134 -4.24 -18.63 -2.31
N LEU A 135 -5.23 -18.36 -1.44
CA LEU A 135 -5.06 -17.61 -0.20
C LEU A 135 -4.09 -18.31 0.75
N ILE A 136 -4.28 -19.61 0.98
CA ILE A 136 -3.42 -20.41 1.87
C ILE A 136 -1.98 -20.45 1.35
N ILE A 137 -1.80 -20.64 0.04
CA ILE A 137 -0.49 -20.64 -0.58
C ILE A 137 0.19 -19.27 -0.42
N GLY A 138 -0.53 -18.17 -0.66
CA GLY A 138 0.00 -16.82 -0.46
C GLY A 138 0.46 -16.59 0.99
N LEU A 139 -0.34 -17.01 1.96
CA LEU A 139 0.01 -16.97 3.38
C LEU A 139 1.27 -17.80 3.69
N MET A 140 1.37 -19.01 3.14
CA MET A 140 2.54 -19.89 3.32
C MET A 140 3.80 -19.33 2.69
N VAL A 141 3.71 -18.77 1.47
CA VAL A 141 4.82 -18.10 0.80
C VAL A 141 5.28 -16.90 1.64
N GLY A 142 4.35 -16.06 2.09
CA GLY A 142 4.64 -14.92 2.96
C GLY A 142 5.37 -15.36 4.25
N ALA A 143 4.87 -16.39 4.92
CA ALA A 143 5.51 -16.93 6.14
C ALA A 143 6.92 -17.48 5.87
N GLY A 144 7.12 -18.22 4.78
CA GLY A 144 8.43 -18.73 4.39
C GLY A 144 9.43 -17.62 4.07
N VAL A 145 9.00 -16.60 3.34
CA VAL A 145 9.81 -15.42 2.99
C VAL A 145 10.17 -14.60 4.24
N SER A 146 9.23 -14.44 5.18
CA SER A 146 9.50 -13.80 6.48
C SER A 146 10.48 -14.61 7.34
N ALA A 147 10.39 -15.95 7.33
CA ALA A 147 11.34 -16.80 8.03
C ALA A 147 12.78 -16.65 7.49
N LEU A 148 12.94 -16.59 6.16
CA LEU A 148 14.23 -16.30 5.52
C LEU A 148 14.77 -14.92 5.92
N SER A 149 13.89 -13.91 5.96
CA SER A 149 14.26 -12.57 6.43
C SER A 149 14.68 -12.61 7.91
N GLY A 150 14.08 -13.47 8.73
CA GLY A 150 14.46 -13.68 10.13
C GLY A 150 15.85 -14.29 10.30
N ILE A 151 16.23 -15.24 9.43
CA ILE A 151 17.59 -15.79 9.42
C ILE A 151 18.62 -14.69 9.12
N LEU A 152 18.35 -13.84 8.12
CA LEU A 152 19.23 -12.71 7.81
C LEU A 152 19.38 -11.76 8.99
N GLN A 153 18.27 -11.40 9.64
CA GLN A 153 18.27 -10.54 10.81
C GLN A 153 19.12 -11.12 11.96
N TYR A 154 19.05 -12.43 12.20
CA TYR A 154 19.82 -13.09 13.26
C TYR A 154 21.34 -12.97 13.07
N PHE A 155 21.82 -13.09 11.82
CA PHE A 155 23.25 -13.01 11.50
C PHE A 155 23.74 -11.59 11.16
N SER A 156 22.87 -10.58 11.25
CA SER A 156 23.19 -9.21 10.85
C SER A 156 23.90 -8.40 11.93
N ASN A 157 24.68 -7.41 11.48
CA ASN A 157 25.21 -6.39 12.38
C ASN A 157 24.11 -5.38 12.79
N ARG A 158 24.40 -4.58 13.82
CA ARG A 158 23.43 -3.64 14.41
C ARG A 158 22.95 -2.57 13.42
N ASP A 159 23.83 -2.07 12.56
CA ASP A 159 23.50 -0.97 11.64
C ASP A 159 22.66 -1.42 10.45
N ALA A 160 22.96 -2.59 9.87
CA ALA A 160 22.16 -3.20 8.81
C ALA A 160 20.77 -3.58 9.33
N LEU A 161 20.70 -4.17 10.52
CA LEU A 161 19.44 -4.51 11.17
C LEU A 161 18.60 -3.26 11.43
N ARG A 162 19.20 -2.18 11.96
CA ARG A 162 18.51 -0.90 12.17
C ARG A 162 17.98 -0.32 10.85
N SER A 163 18.77 -0.37 9.79
CA SER A 163 18.38 0.13 8.47
C SER A 163 17.18 -0.65 7.90
N PHE A 164 17.22 -1.98 8.01
CA PHE A 164 16.11 -2.85 7.60
C PHE A 164 14.84 -2.61 8.43
N LEU A 165 14.97 -2.44 9.75
CA LEU A 165 13.84 -2.13 10.64
C LEU A 165 13.19 -0.79 10.29
N LEU A 166 13.99 0.25 10.04
CA LEU A 166 13.48 1.57 9.64
C LEU A 166 12.73 1.51 8.30
N TRP A 167 13.24 0.75 7.32
CA TRP A 167 12.51 0.51 6.08
C TRP A 167 11.20 -0.27 6.30
N SER A 168 11.23 -1.29 7.17
CA SER A 168 10.07 -2.12 7.49
C SER A 168 8.97 -1.39 8.25
N PHE A 169 9.27 -0.26 8.90
CA PHE A 169 8.26 0.59 9.52
C PHE A 169 7.49 1.47 8.54
N GLY A 170 7.91 1.52 7.27
CA GLY A 170 7.26 2.29 6.22
C GLY A 170 7.38 3.82 6.42
N SER A 171 7.60 4.53 5.32
CA SER A 171 7.74 5.98 5.31
C SER A 171 7.18 6.57 4.02
N LEU A 172 6.47 7.68 4.16
CA LEU A 172 5.97 8.48 3.02
C LEU A 172 6.96 9.58 2.61
N GLY A 173 7.93 9.89 3.47
CA GLY A 173 8.84 11.02 3.29
C GLY A 173 10.15 10.70 2.55
N GLY A 174 10.37 9.45 2.15
CA GLY A 174 11.54 9.08 1.36
C GLY A 174 11.41 9.53 -0.10
N VAL A 175 10.20 9.56 -0.64
CA VAL A 175 9.97 9.68 -2.09
C VAL A 175 10.24 11.09 -2.60
N THR A 176 11.08 11.17 -3.63
CA THR A 176 11.48 12.41 -4.32
C THR A 176 10.57 12.74 -5.51
N TRP A 177 10.62 13.97 -6.02
CA TRP A 177 9.86 14.35 -7.24
C TRP A 177 10.16 13.48 -8.46
N THR A 178 11.41 13.10 -8.65
CA THR A 178 11.84 12.21 -9.75
C THR A 178 11.18 10.84 -9.66
N GLU A 179 11.04 10.31 -8.45
CA GLU A 179 10.34 9.05 -8.20
C GLU A 179 8.82 9.20 -8.34
N LEU A 180 8.26 10.36 -7.97
CA LEU A 180 6.83 10.65 -8.13
C LEU A 180 6.36 10.70 -9.58
N ILE A 181 7.22 11.12 -10.51
CA ILE A 181 6.91 11.07 -11.95
C ILE A 181 6.58 9.64 -12.40
N ILE A 182 7.10 8.62 -11.70
CA ILE A 182 6.82 7.21 -11.96
C ILE A 182 5.66 6.72 -11.08
N LEU A 183 5.71 7.01 -9.78
CA LEU A 183 4.74 6.50 -8.81
C LEU A 183 3.31 6.99 -9.08
N LEU A 184 3.13 8.29 -9.36
CA LEU A 184 1.80 8.87 -9.52
C LEU A 184 1.05 8.30 -10.75
N PRO A 185 1.62 8.28 -11.97
CA PRO A 185 0.96 7.65 -13.11
C PRO A 185 0.71 6.15 -12.91
N ALA A 186 1.66 5.43 -12.28
CA ALA A 186 1.49 4.00 -11.99
C ALA A 186 0.36 3.75 -10.98
N ALA A 187 0.23 4.58 -9.94
CA ALA A 187 -0.86 4.51 -8.98
C ALA A 187 -2.22 4.77 -9.64
N LEU A 188 -2.33 5.81 -10.47
CA LEU A 188 -3.53 6.11 -11.24
C LEU A 188 -3.88 4.99 -12.22
N PHE A 189 -2.87 4.39 -12.85
CA PHE A 189 -3.05 3.26 -13.75
C PHE A 189 -3.60 2.03 -13.03
N VAL A 190 -3.10 1.71 -11.83
CA VAL A 190 -3.66 0.63 -11.00
C VAL A 190 -5.13 0.88 -10.68
N VAL A 191 -5.47 2.09 -10.20
CA VAL A 191 -6.86 2.46 -9.88
C VAL A 191 -7.76 2.39 -11.12
N LEU A 192 -7.27 2.87 -12.27
CA LEU A 192 -7.99 2.82 -13.55
C LEU A 192 -8.25 1.37 -13.98
N LEU A 193 -7.23 0.52 -13.96
CA LEU A 193 -7.39 -0.90 -14.28
C LEU A 193 -8.38 -1.59 -13.34
N SER A 194 -8.31 -1.32 -12.03
CA SER A 194 -9.27 -1.83 -11.06
C SER A 194 -10.70 -1.39 -11.36
N TRP A 195 -10.90 -0.14 -11.78
CA TRP A 195 -12.22 0.38 -12.15
C TRP A 195 -12.75 -0.25 -13.44
N LEU A 196 -11.90 -0.45 -14.46
CA LEU A 196 -12.27 -1.16 -15.68
C LEU A 196 -12.66 -2.63 -15.39
N MET A 197 -12.15 -3.22 -14.31
CA MET A 197 -12.53 -4.54 -13.82
C MET A 197 -13.83 -4.57 -13.00
N ALA A 198 -14.56 -3.45 -12.84
CA ALA A 198 -15.78 -3.40 -12.04
C ALA A 198 -16.83 -4.45 -12.44
N LYS A 199 -17.02 -4.70 -13.75
CA LYS A 199 -17.96 -5.73 -14.23
C LYS A 199 -17.55 -7.14 -13.79
N PRO A 200 -16.33 -7.63 -14.07
CA PRO A 200 -15.82 -8.89 -13.51
C PRO A 200 -15.94 -8.99 -11.98
N LEU A 201 -15.60 -7.92 -11.26
CA LEU A 201 -15.65 -7.89 -9.79
C LEU A 201 -17.08 -8.07 -9.26
N ASN A 202 -18.06 -7.36 -9.84
CA ASN A 202 -19.47 -7.52 -9.48
C ASN A 202 -19.98 -8.94 -9.76
N LEU A 203 -19.57 -9.55 -10.88
CA LEU A 203 -19.94 -10.95 -11.17
C LEU A 203 -19.30 -11.91 -10.16
N LEU A 204 -18.04 -11.69 -9.76
CA LEU A 204 -17.35 -12.54 -8.80
C LEU A 204 -17.96 -12.49 -7.39
N LEU A 205 -18.60 -11.38 -7.00
CA LEU A 205 -19.36 -11.31 -5.73
C LEU A 205 -20.48 -12.35 -5.66
N THR A 206 -21.14 -12.64 -6.78
CA THR A 206 -22.22 -13.65 -6.85
C THR A 206 -21.70 -15.09 -6.81
N GLY A 207 -20.38 -15.29 -6.86
CA GLY A 207 -19.71 -16.58 -6.88
C GLY A 207 -19.15 -16.98 -8.24
N GLU A 208 -18.08 -17.77 -8.24
CA GLU A 208 -17.34 -18.12 -9.47
C GLU A 208 -18.19 -18.94 -10.46
N GLN A 209 -19.04 -19.85 -9.96
CA GLN A 209 -19.90 -20.68 -10.81
C GLN A 209 -20.93 -19.83 -11.57
N TYR A 210 -21.58 -18.88 -10.88
CA TYR A 210 -22.52 -17.97 -11.51
C TYR A 210 -21.83 -17.06 -12.52
N ALA A 211 -20.68 -16.47 -12.14
CA ALA A 211 -19.89 -15.64 -13.05
C ALA A 211 -19.49 -16.40 -14.33
N PHE A 212 -19.11 -17.68 -14.21
CA PHE A 212 -18.81 -18.53 -15.35
C PHE A 212 -20.03 -18.72 -16.27
N THR A 213 -21.22 -19.01 -15.72
CA THR A 213 -22.45 -19.16 -16.52
C THR A 213 -22.87 -17.86 -17.22
N MET A 214 -22.50 -16.69 -16.66
CA MET A 214 -22.72 -15.37 -17.25
C MET A 214 -21.68 -15.00 -18.32
N GLY A 215 -20.80 -15.94 -18.71
CA GLY A 215 -19.81 -15.76 -19.77
C GLY A 215 -18.48 -15.14 -19.31
N LEU A 216 -18.27 -14.95 -18.01
CA LEU A 216 -16.99 -14.47 -17.50
C LEU A 216 -15.93 -15.56 -17.58
N SER A 217 -14.80 -15.26 -18.21
CA SER A 217 -13.61 -16.11 -18.13
C SER A 217 -12.94 -15.98 -16.76
N VAL A 218 -13.42 -16.74 -15.76
CA VAL A 218 -12.95 -16.70 -14.36
C VAL A 218 -11.42 -16.78 -14.24
N ARG A 219 -10.78 -17.64 -15.04
CA ARG A 219 -9.31 -17.78 -15.07
C ARG A 219 -8.60 -16.47 -15.45
N ARG A 220 -9.08 -15.77 -16.49
CA ARG A 220 -8.47 -14.50 -16.92
C ARG A 220 -8.73 -13.39 -15.91
N ALA A 221 -9.95 -13.33 -15.38
CA ALA A 221 -10.31 -12.37 -14.34
C ALA A 221 -9.42 -12.55 -13.10
N ARG A 222 -9.18 -13.79 -12.67
CA ARG A 222 -8.28 -14.14 -11.57
C ARG A 222 -6.84 -13.73 -11.83
N LEU A 223 -6.28 -14.09 -12.99
CA LEU A 223 -4.89 -13.73 -13.33
C LEU A 223 -4.72 -12.20 -13.35
N LEU A 224 -5.70 -11.48 -13.91
CA LEU A 224 -5.67 -10.02 -13.93
C LEU A 224 -5.83 -9.43 -12.53
N LEU A 225 -6.69 -10.01 -11.68
CA LEU A 225 -6.82 -9.61 -10.27
C LEU A 225 -5.50 -9.73 -9.52
N VAL A 226 -4.87 -10.91 -9.57
CA VAL A 226 -3.58 -11.18 -8.92
C VAL A 226 -2.48 -10.24 -9.46
N PHE A 227 -2.46 -10.01 -10.78
CA PHE A 227 -1.52 -9.09 -11.40
C PHE A 227 -1.70 -7.65 -10.90
N VAL A 228 -2.92 -7.11 -10.98
CA VAL A 228 -3.19 -5.71 -10.62
C VAL A 228 -2.99 -5.48 -9.12
N THR A 229 -3.45 -6.39 -8.26
CA THR A 229 -3.28 -6.21 -6.82
C THR A 229 -1.85 -6.42 -6.37
N GLY A 230 -1.15 -7.41 -6.91
CA GLY A 230 0.26 -7.62 -6.59
C GLY A 230 1.14 -6.51 -7.15
N ALA A 231 0.91 -6.03 -8.37
CA ALA A 231 1.64 -4.90 -8.93
C ALA A 231 1.39 -3.61 -8.12
N GLY A 232 0.13 -3.34 -7.74
CA GLY A 232 -0.20 -2.18 -6.92
C GLY A 232 0.39 -2.23 -5.51
N ALA A 233 0.26 -3.37 -4.83
CA ALA A 233 0.82 -3.55 -3.49
C ALA A 233 2.35 -3.55 -3.49
N GLY A 234 2.97 -4.18 -4.50
CA GLY A 234 4.41 -4.18 -4.72
C GLY A 234 4.95 -2.79 -5.03
N LEU A 235 4.25 -2.02 -5.86
CA LEU A 235 4.58 -0.63 -6.16
C LEU A 235 4.62 0.22 -4.89
N VAL A 236 3.54 0.20 -4.09
CA VAL A 236 3.49 1.00 -2.85
C VAL A 236 4.54 0.51 -1.86
N THR A 237 4.69 -0.80 -1.68
CA THR A 237 5.69 -1.36 -0.76
C THR A 237 7.13 -1.01 -1.16
N ALA A 238 7.41 -0.92 -2.46
CA ALA A 238 8.74 -0.58 -2.94
C ALA A 238 9.15 0.86 -2.59
N TYR A 239 8.23 1.81 -2.75
CA TYR A 239 8.51 3.23 -2.48
C TYR A 239 8.30 3.61 -1.02
N CYS A 240 7.27 3.06 -0.37
CA CYS A 240 6.84 3.48 0.95
C CYS A 240 7.22 2.50 2.06
N GLY A 241 7.77 1.32 1.73
CA GLY A 241 7.80 0.19 2.66
C GLY A 241 6.41 -0.40 2.90
N PRO A 242 6.30 -1.48 3.70
CA PRO A 242 5.03 -2.13 3.96
C PRO A 242 4.11 -1.22 4.79
N ILE A 243 2.83 -1.12 4.38
CA ILE A 243 1.80 -0.36 5.10
C ILE A 243 0.60 -1.26 5.37
N ALA A 244 0.34 -1.52 6.64
CA ALA A 244 -0.69 -2.43 7.10
C ALA A 244 -2.06 -1.75 7.31
N PHE A 245 -3.10 -2.58 7.38
CA PHE A 245 -4.50 -2.27 7.73
C PHE A 245 -5.27 -1.35 6.79
N VAL A 246 -4.63 -0.40 6.09
CA VAL A 246 -5.32 0.54 5.19
C VAL A 246 -6.06 -0.21 4.07
N GLY A 247 -5.43 -1.23 3.51
CA GLY A 247 -6.05 -2.13 2.52
C GLY A 247 -7.26 -2.91 3.04
N ILE A 248 -7.37 -3.13 4.35
CA ILE A 248 -8.47 -3.89 4.95
C ILE A 248 -9.59 -2.96 5.41
N ALA A 249 -9.24 -1.90 6.15
CA ALA A 249 -10.17 -0.99 6.81
C ALA A 249 -10.94 -0.11 5.83
N VAL A 250 -10.24 0.51 4.87
CA VAL A 250 -10.82 1.56 4.01
C VAL A 250 -11.94 1.06 3.10
N PRO A 251 -11.86 -0.12 2.44
CA PRO A 251 -12.98 -0.64 1.65
C PRO A 251 -14.28 -0.72 2.44
N HIS A 252 -14.22 -1.03 3.74
CA HIS A 252 -15.41 -1.05 4.61
C HIS A 252 -15.90 0.36 4.93
N ILE A 253 -14.99 1.29 5.21
CA ILE A 253 -15.34 2.71 5.38
C ILE A 253 -16.08 3.22 4.13
N ALA A 254 -15.55 2.92 2.93
CA ALA A 254 -16.16 3.31 1.67
C ALA A 254 -17.56 2.68 1.50
N ARG A 255 -17.73 1.39 1.78
CA ARG A 255 -19.06 0.74 1.74
C ARG A 255 -20.05 1.38 2.70
N MET A 256 -19.62 1.75 3.92
CA MET A 256 -20.50 2.37 4.92
C MET A 256 -20.92 3.80 4.54
N ILE A 257 -20.01 4.57 3.92
CA ILE A 257 -20.29 5.96 3.53
C ILE A 257 -21.17 6.01 2.28
N TRP A 258 -20.87 5.17 1.30
CA TRP A 258 -21.49 5.22 -0.03
C TRP A 258 -22.65 4.24 -0.21
N ASP A 259 -22.88 3.35 0.76
CA ASP A 259 -23.97 2.38 0.81
C ASP A 259 -24.18 1.60 -0.49
N THR A 260 -23.08 1.06 -1.04
CA THR A 260 -23.12 0.34 -2.32
C THR A 260 -22.12 -0.82 -2.37
N ALA A 261 -22.51 -1.88 -3.07
CA ALA A 261 -21.64 -3.00 -3.43
C ALA A 261 -21.20 -2.97 -4.91
N ASP A 262 -21.70 -2.01 -5.71
CA ASP A 262 -21.31 -1.89 -7.12
C ASP A 262 -19.90 -1.33 -7.25
N HIS A 263 -18.98 -2.13 -7.77
CA HIS A 263 -17.59 -1.77 -7.98
C HIS A 263 -17.38 -0.58 -8.92
N ARG A 264 -18.35 -0.21 -9.77
CA ARG A 264 -18.26 1.00 -10.61
C ARG A 264 -18.18 2.28 -9.77
N THR A 265 -18.88 2.28 -8.64
CA THR A 265 -18.89 3.39 -7.68
C THR A 265 -17.94 3.11 -6.51
N LEU A 266 -17.85 1.85 -6.07
CA LEU A 266 -17.09 1.48 -4.88
C LEU A 266 -15.58 1.58 -5.09
N VAL A 267 -15.04 1.28 -6.28
CA VAL A 267 -13.60 1.43 -6.56
C VAL A 267 -13.14 2.89 -6.43
N PRO A 268 -13.73 3.88 -7.14
CA PRO A 268 -13.33 5.27 -6.97
C PRO A 268 -13.63 5.81 -5.57
N ALA A 269 -14.76 5.40 -4.97
CA ALA A 269 -15.07 5.75 -3.58
C ALA A 269 -13.99 5.26 -2.61
N THR A 270 -13.50 4.03 -2.79
CA THR A 270 -12.44 3.43 -1.97
C THR A 270 -11.12 4.14 -2.17
N ALA A 271 -10.76 4.50 -3.41
CA ALA A 271 -9.55 5.27 -3.69
C ALA A 271 -9.56 6.64 -3.00
N VAL A 272 -10.67 7.39 -3.11
CA VAL A 272 -10.80 8.72 -2.50
C VAL A 272 -10.83 8.63 -0.97
N SER A 273 -11.57 7.67 -0.42
CA SER A 273 -11.63 7.44 1.04
C SER A 273 -10.26 7.05 1.58
N GLY A 274 -9.52 6.24 0.83
CA GLY A 274 -8.19 5.80 1.19
C GLY A 274 -7.15 6.90 1.14
N ALA A 275 -7.17 7.74 0.11
CA ALA A 275 -6.38 8.96 0.04
C ALA A 275 -6.63 9.86 1.25
N ALA A 276 -7.89 10.07 1.62
CA ALA A 276 -8.26 10.85 2.80
C ALA A 276 -7.72 10.24 4.10
N VAL A 277 -7.89 8.93 4.30
CA VAL A 277 -7.39 8.23 5.50
C VAL A 277 -5.87 8.26 5.58
N MET A 278 -5.16 8.06 4.46
CA MET A 278 -3.71 8.08 4.45
C MET A 278 -3.15 9.48 4.74
N LEU A 279 -3.74 10.53 4.18
CA LEU A 279 -3.39 11.91 4.53
C LEU A 279 -3.64 12.20 6.01
N LEU A 280 -4.74 11.73 6.58
CA LEU A 280 -4.97 11.87 8.03
C LEU A 280 -3.89 11.16 8.85
N CYS A 281 -3.51 9.93 8.46
CA CYS A 281 -2.41 9.22 9.11
C CYS A 281 -1.08 9.97 8.99
N ASP A 282 -0.81 10.60 7.84
CA ASP A 282 0.43 11.34 7.60
C ASP A 282 0.49 12.67 8.37
N ILE A 283 -0.64 13.38 8.50
CA ILE A 283 -0.78 14.54 9.40
C ILE A 283 -0.47 14.14 10.84
N ILE A 284 -1.01 13.00 11.29
CA ILE A 284 -0.75 12.49 12.66
C ILE A 284 0.74 12.10 12.80
N ALA A 285 1.37 11.57 11.75
CA ALA A 285 2.79 11.22 11.75
C ALA A 285 3.73 12.41 11.91
N GLN A 286 3.28 13.58 11.46
CA GLN A 286 4.09 14.80 11.36
C GLN A 286 3.54 15.94 12.23
N LEU A 287 2.84 15.62 13.33
CA LEU A 287 2.26 16.61 14.22
C LEU A 287 3.28 17.72 14.59
N PRO A 288 2.89 19.00 14.46
CA PRO A 288 3.79 20.11 14.70
C PRO A 288 4.27 20.15 16.15
N GLY A 289 5.56 20.48 16.35
CA GLY A 289 6.18 20.57 17.67
C GLY A 289 6.99 19.33 18.07
N TYR A 290 6.90 18.23 17.32
CA TYR A 290 7.80 17.09 17.45
C TYR A 290 8.90 17.14 16.37
N GLN A 291 10.16 17.05 16.78
CA GLN A 291 11.30 17.00 15.85
C GLN A 291 11.43 15.65 15.13
N THR A 292 10.70 14.63 15.59
CA THR A 292 10.74 13.27 15.05
C THR A 292 9.46 12.96 14.29
N ILE A 293 9.61 12.46 13.07
CA ILE A 293 8.48 11.97 12.28
C ILE A 293 8.26 10.49 12.59
N LEU A 294 7.02 10.15 12.96
CA LEU A 294 6.66 8.76 13.23
C LEU A 294 6.50 7.98 11.91
N PRO A 295 6.93 6.70 11.85
CA PRO A 295 6.65 5.85 10.70
C PRO A 295 5.15 5.65 10.48
N VAL A 296 4.72 5.73 9.22
CA VAL A 296 3.28 5.73 8.90
C VAL A 296 2.62 4.39 9.22
N ASN A 297 3.34 3.27 9.05
CA ASN A 297 2.80 1.93 9.31
C ASN A 297 2.39 1.75 10.78
N ILE A 298 3.10 2.41 11.71
CA ILE A 298 2.76 2.36 13.14
C ILE A 298 1.40 3.03 13.38
N ILE A 299 1.17 4.17 12.74
CA ILE A 299 -0.06 4.95 12.90
C ILE A 299 -1.23 4.24 12.22
N THR A 300 -1.03 3.74 11.00
CA THR A 300 -2.07 2.99 10.30
C THR A 300 -2.43 1.71 11.05
N ALA A 301 -1.48 1.05 11.71
CA ALA A 301 -1.76 -0.09 12.58
C ALA A 301 -2.54 0.31 13.85
N LEU A 302 -2.11 1.37 14.54
CA LEU A 302 -2.77 1.87 15.75
C LEU A 302 -4.22 2.30 15.51
N LEU A 303 -4.51 2.90 14.36
CA LEU A 303 -5.87 3.33 14.00
C LEU A 303 -6.67 2.20 13.33
N GLY A 304 -6.02 1.45 12.44
CA GLY A 304 -6.66 0.43 11.62
C GLY A 304 -7.06 -0.82 12.40
N ALA A 305 -6.22 -1.31 13.32
CA ALA A 305 -6.54 -2.53 14.07
C ALA A 305 -7.79 -2.37 14.96
N PRO A 306 -7.93 -1.32 15.80
CA PRO A 306 -9.16 -1.11 16.57
C PRO A 306 -10.39 -0.94 15.69
N PHE A 307 -10.26 -0.24 14.55
CA PHE A 307 -11.35 -0.08 13.61
C PHE A 307 -11.83 -1.41 13.03
N VAL A 308 -10.91 -2.27 12.58
CA VAL A 308 -11.25 -3.59 12.05
C VAL A 308 -11.85 -4.49 13.14
N ILE A 309 -11.33 -4.44 14.38
CA ILE A 309 -11.91 -5.17 15.51
C ILE A 309 -13.34 -4.71 15.78
N TRP A 310 -13.57 -3.40 15.88
CA TRP A 310 -14.90 -2.83 16.10
C TRP A 310 -15.89 -3.24 14.99
N LEU A 311 -15.44 -3.22 13.74
CA LEU A 311 -16.23 -3.65 12.59
C LEU A 311 -16.66 -5.12 12.71
N LEU A 312 -15.73 -6.02 13.06
CA LEU A 312 -15.99 -7.45 13.23
C LEU A 312 -16.96 -7.74 14.38
N VAL A 313 -16.80 -7.05 15.51
CA VAL A 313 -17.70 -7.21 16.67
C VAL A 313 -19.12 -6.74 16.35
N ARG A 314 -19.28 -5.73 15.49
CA ARG A 314 -20.60 -5.17 15.11
C ARG A 314 -21.32 -5.95 13.99
N SER A 315 -20.71 -7.02 13.46
CA SER A 315 -21.04 -7.70 12.19
C SER A 315 -22.41 -8.41 12.07
N ARG A 316 -23.42 -8.10 12.90
CA ARG A 316 -24.81 -8.58 12.64
C ARG A 316 -25.48 -7.91 11.42
N ARG A 317 -24.88 -6.87 10.81
CA ARG A 317 -25.40 -6.17 9.61
C ARG A 317 -24.55 -6.31 8.32
N ILE A 318 -23.36 -6.91 8.38
CA ILE A 318 -22.39 -6.90 7.25
C ILE A 318 -22.67 -8.01 6.22
N ASN A 319 -23.36 -9.09 6.61
CA ASN A 319 -23.78 -10.15 5.69
C ASN A 319 -24.70 -9.67 4.54
N ASN A 320 -25.19 -8.43 4.57
CA ASN A 320 -26.02 -7.90 3.50
C ASN A 320 -25.21 -7.45 2.26
N TYR A 321 -23.87 -7.41 2.32
CA TYR A 321 -23.01 -6.92 1.22
C TYR A 321 -22.05 -7.97 0.63
N PHE A 322 -22.18 -9.27 0.99
CA PHE A 322 -21.32 -10.38 0.51
C PHE A 322 -22.11 -11.66 0.21
#